data_AF-A0A942J831-F1
#
_entry.id   AF-A0A942J831-F1
#
_cell.length_a   1.000
_cell.length_b   1.000
_cell.length_c   1.000
_cell.angle_alpha   90.00
_cell.angle_beta   90.00
_cell.angle_gamma   90.00
#
_symmetry.space_group_name_H-M   'P 1'
#
loop_
_entity.id
_entity.type
_entity.pdbx_description
1 polymer ?
#
loop_
_entity_poly.entity_id
_entity_poly.type
_entity_poly.pdbx_seq_one_letter_code
_entity_poly.pdbx_strand_id
1 'polypeptide(L)'
;MSQGNIVQCIGAVVDIKFPRGEMPRVYDALMIDPSEQGAEAGLTFEVQQQLGDGVVRTIAMGSSDGLRRGMKVNNTGAAISVPVGHATLGRIMDVLGRPIDEAGPIGTDVRRAIHQKAPAFRDLSPSVELLETGIKVIDLICPFAKGGKIGLFGGAGVGKTVNMMELINNIAKQHSGLSVFAGV
;
A
#
# COMPACT_ATOMS: atom_id res chain seq x y z
N MET A 1 9.51 -19.66 12.07
CA MET A 1 9.63 -18.19 11.98
C MET A 1 11.09 -17.87 12.19
N SER A 2 11.74 -17.21 11.23
CA SER A 2 13.12 -16.78 11.40
C SER A 2 13.15 -15.43 12.12
N GLN A 3 14.13 -15.25 12.99
CA GLN A 3 14.32 -14.04 13.77
C GLN A 3 15.65 -13.39 13.42
N GLY A 4 15.62 -12.08 13.22
CA GLY A 4 16.78 -11.25 12.95
C GLY A 4 16.93 -10.16 14.00
N ASN A 5 18.07 -9.48 13.98
CA ASN A 5 18.36 -8.37 14.89
C ASN A 5 18.69 -7.11 14.10
N ILE A 6 18.21 -5.96 14.57
CA ILE A 6 18.54 -4.66 13.98
C ILE A 6 20.05 -4.41 14.10
N VAL A 7 20.72 -4.08 12.98
CA VAL A 7 22.14 -3.72 12.97
C VAL A 7 22.39 -2.24 12.72
N GLN A 8 21.45 -1.55 12.06
CA GLN A 8 21.57 -0.13 11.75
C GLN A 8 20.18 0.50 11.55
N CYS A 9 20.01 1.74 12.03
CA CYS A 9 18.85 2.57 11.77
C CYS A 9 19.31 3.93 11.23
N ILE A 10 18.83 4.32 10.05
CA ILE A 10 19.02 5.64 9.44
C ILE A 10 17.64 6.16 9.03
N GLY A 11 16.99 6.91 9.92
CA GLY A 11 15.58 7.30 9.75
C GLY A 11 14.70 6.07 9.54
N ALA A 12 13.83 6.11 8.52
CA ALA A 12 12.95 5.00 8.16
C ALA A 12 13.69 3.80 7.54
N VAL A 13 14.97 3.93 7.17
CA VAL A 13 15.76 2.84 6.59
C VAL A 13 16.43 2.06 7.72
N VAL A 14 16.10 0.77 7.84
CA VAL A 14 16.57 -0.10 8.90
C VAL A 14 17.21 -1.35 8.29
N ASP A 15 18.47 -1.60 8.63
CA ASP A 15 19.17 -2.81 8.22
C ASP A 15 19.06 -3.87 9.34
N ILE A 16 18.63 -5.08 8.98
CA ILE A 16 18.32 -6.18 9.90
C ILE A 16 19.11 -7.40 9.46
N LYS A 17 19.79 -8.05 10.42
CA LYS A 17 20.59 -9.24 10.17
C LYS A 17 19.85 -10.51 10.60
N PHE A 18 19.66 -11.41 9.64
CA PHE A 18 19.12 -12.76 9.83
C PHE A 18 20.23 -13.82 9.72
N PRO A 19 20.01 -15.03 10.26
CA PRO A 19 20.84 -16.19 9.95
C PRO A 19 20.91 -16.45 8.44
N ARG A 20 22.10 -16.82 7.92
CA ARG A 20 22.34 -16.94 6.47
C ARG A 20 21.39 -17.89 5.73
N GLY A 21 20.88 -18.93 6.40
CA GLY A 21 19.93 -19.90 5.82
C GLY A 21 18.46 -19.47 5.87
N GLU A 22 18.14 -18.38 6.56
CA GLU A 22 16.77 -17.96 6.85
C GLU A 22 16.49 -16.51 6.43
N MET A 23 17.19 -16.07 5.39
CA MET A 23 17.11 -14.70 4.88
C MET A 23 15.72 -14.44 4.28
N PRO A 24 15.02 -13.39 4.72
CA PRO A 24 13.77 -12.97 4.11
C PRO A 24 13.95 -12.58 2.64
N ARG A 25 12.89 -12.75 1.85
CA ARG A 25 12.86 -12.33 0.44
C ARG A 25 12.61 -10.84 0.33
N VAL A 26 12.98 -10.26 -0.81
CA VAL A 26 12.54 -8.90 -1.16
C VAL A 26 11.01 -8.87 -1.17
N TYR A 27 10.46 -7.82 -0.56
CA TYR A 27 9.03 -7.59 -0.29
C TYR A 27 8.41 -8.41 0.85
N ASP A 28 9.17 -9.26 1.55
CA ASP A 28 8.65 -9.86 2.79
C ASP A 28 8.44 -8.77 3.84
N ALA A 29 7.33 -8.89 4.57
CA ALA A 29 7.03 -8.10 5.75
C ALA A 29 7.75 -8.71 6.95
N LEU A 30 8.33 -7.86 7.78
CA LEU A 30 8.92 -8.19 9.07
C LEU A 30 8.19 -7.42 10.16
N MET A 31 8.13 -7.96 11.36
CA MET A 31 7.50 -7.29 12.50
C MET A 31 8.46 -7.23 13.68
N ILE A 32 8.48 -6.08 14.36
CA ILE A 32 9.19 -5.96 15.63
C ILE A 32 8.69 -7.03 16.62
N ASP A 33 9.59 -7.63 17.38
CA ASP A 33 9.18 -8.62 18.38
C ASP A 33 8.34 -7.94 19.48
N PRO A 34 7.19 -8.51 19.88
CA PRO A 34 6.33 -7.91 20.91
C PRO A 34 7.01 -7.71 22.28
N SER A 35 8.13 -8.39 22.54
CA SER A 35 8.90 -8.20 23.78
C SER A 35 9.80 -6.96 23.77
N GLU A 36 10.05 -6.35 22.62
CA GLU A 36 10.88 -5.15 22.51
C GLU A 36 10.11 -3.91 22.99
N GLN A 37 10.77 -3.10 23.82
CA GLN A 37 10.21 -1.89 24.39
C GLN A 37 10.79 -0.64 23.74
N GLY A 38 10.00 0.43 23.70
CA GLY A 38 10.41 1.73 23.19
C GLY A 38 10.18 1.95 21.70
N ALA A 39 9.94 0.87 20.94
CA ALA A 39 9.48 0.95 19.56
C ALA A 39 7.93 0.97 19.50
N GLU A 40 7.38 1.44 18.38
CA GLU A 40 5.94 1.36 18.11
C GLU A 40 5.47 -0.11 18.13
N ALA A 41 4.39 -0.38 18.87
CA ALA A 41 3.85 -1.72 18.98
C ALA A 41 3.34 -2.23 17.63
N GLY A 42 3.84 -3.39 17.19
CA GLY A 42 3.47 -3.95 15.88
C GLY A 42 4.05 -3.19 14.70
N LEU A 43 5.15 -2.44 14.90
CA LEU A 43 5.89 -1.82 13.81
C LEU A 43 6.28 -2.86 12.75
N THR A 44 5.91 -2.56 11.52
CA THR A 44 6.15 -3.42 10.36
C THR A 44 7.26 -2.83 9.51
N PHE A 45 8.14 -3.68 9.01
CA PHE A 45 9.20 -3.33 8.08
C PHE A 45 8.98 -4.10 6.77
N GLU A 46 9.25 -3.49 5.63
CA GLU A 46 9.27 -4.19 4.34
C GLU A 46 10.69 -4.32 3.81
N VAL A 47 11.09 -5.53 3.44
CA VAL A 47 12.40 -5.79 2.85
C VAL A 47 12.49 -5.20 1.44
N GLN A 48 13.43 -4.29 1.22
CA GLN A 48 13.67 -3.67 -0.09
C GLN A 48 14.88 -4.28 -0.82
N GLN A 49 15.90 -4.73 -0.08
CA GLN A 49 17.13 -5.23 -0.66
C GLN A 49 17.83 -6.23 0.25
N GLN A 50 18.53 -7.20 -0.33
CA GLN A 50 19.49 -8.05 0.37
C GLN A 50 20.90 -7.49 0.15
N LEU A 51 21.59 -7.10 1.23
CA LEU A 51 22.91 -6.47 1.16
C LEU A 51 24.06 -7.49 1.16
N GLY A 52 23.78 -8.74 1.57
CA GLY A 52 24.79 -9.79 1.78
C GLY A 52 25.04 -10.06 3.26
N ASP A 53 25.78 -11.13 3.55
CA ASP A 53 26.13 -11.55 4.93
C ASP A 53 24.95 -11.71 5.91
N GLY A 54 23.77 -12.05 5.37
CA GLY A 54 22.54 -12.19 6.14
C GLY A 54 21.84 -10.86 6.46
N VAL A 55 22.33 -9.74 5.94
CA VAL A 55 21.74 -8.41 6.17
C VAL A 55 20.74 -8.08 5.06
N VAL A 56 19.55 -7.67 5.47
CA VAL A 56 18.51 -7.11 4.61
C VAL A 56 18.27 -5.65 4.95
N ARG A 57 18.10 -4.82 3.93
CA ARG A 57 17.69 -3.43 4.06
C ARG A 57 16.18 -3.33 3.97
N THR A 58 15.59 -2.66 4.95
CA THR A 58 14.15 -2.54 5.08
C THR A 58 13.71 -1.09 5.22
N ILE A 59 12.44 -0.84 4.95
CA ILE A 59 11.77 0.44 5.25
C ILE A 59 10.74 0.19 6.34
N ALA A 60 10.76 1.00 7.40
CA ALA A 60 9.75 1.00 8.45
C ALA A 60 8.44 1.65 7.95
N MET A 61 7.31 0.98 8.17
CA MET A 61 5.96 1.42 7.79
C MET A 61 5.24 2.18 8.90
N GLY A 62 6.01 2.84 9.77
CA GLY A 62 5.57 3.56 10.96
C GLY A 62 6.71 4.40 11.51
N SER A 63 6.61 4.85 12.76
CA SER A 63 7.69 5.64 13.36
C SER A 63 8.92 4.77 13.64
N SER A 64 10.10 5.25 13.24
CA SER A 64 11.39 4.64 13.59
C SER A 64 11.91 5.06 14.98
N ASP A 65 11.15 5.88 15.70
CA ASP A 65 11.55 6.39 17.00
C ASP A 65 11.71 5.25 18.02
N GLY A 66 12.75 5.36 18.85
CA GLY A 66 13.05 4.38 19.88
C GLY A 66 13.66 3.07 19.39
N LEU A 67 13.81 2.86 18.07
CA LEU A 67 14.53 1.71 17.52
C LEU A 67 16.00 1.70 17.93
N ARG A 68 16.48 0.52 18.34
CA ARG A 68 17.85 0.30 18.80
C ARG A 68 18.46 -0.91 18.10
N ARG A 69 19.78 -0.86 17.94
CA ARG A 69 20.54 -2.03 17.47
C ARG A 69 20.39 -3.17 18.48
N GLY A 70 20.29 -4.39 17.97
CA GLY A 70 20.09 -5.60 18.76
C GLY A 70 18.63 -5.96 19.00
N MET A 71 17.66 -5.05 18.74
CA MET A 71 16.24 -5.38 18.85
C MET A 71 15.87 -6.50 17.89
N LYS A 72 15.02 -7.42 18.38
CA LYS A 72 14.55 -8.59 17.64
C LYS A 72 13.45 -8.24 16.66
N VAL A 73 13.54 -8.81 15.47
CA VAL A 73 12.55 -8.66 14.40
C VAL A 73 12.22 -10.03 13.83
N ASN A 74 10.94 -10.32 13.71
CA ASN A 74 10.41 -11.60 13.26
C ASN A 74 10.03 -11.52 11.77
N ASN A 75 10.47 -12.49 10.98
CA ASN A 75 10.02 -12.61 9.59
C ASN A 75 8.62 -13.25 9.53
N THR A 76 7.70 -12.58 8.84
CA THR A 76 6.35 -13.12 8.61
C THR A 76 6.32 -14.19 7.51
N GLY A 77 7.32 -14.21 6.64
CA GLY A 77 7.43 -15.13 5.49
C GLY A 77 6.52 -14.79 4.32
N ALA A 78 5.84 -13.64 4.37
CA ALA A 78 4.94 -13.17 3.32
C ALA A 78 5.05 -11.65 3.16
N ALA A 79 4.60 -11.14 2.02
CA ALA A 79 4.50 -9.71 1.79
C ALA A 79 3.38 -9.07 2.64
N ILE A 80 3.45 -7.74 2.80
CA ILE A 80 2.36 -6.96 3.39
C ILE A 80 1.07 -7.28 2.63
N SER A 81 0.03 -7.64 3.38
CA SER A 81 -1.28 -8.02 2.83
C SER A 81 -2.41 -7.24 3.48
N VAL A 82 -3.30 -6.72 2.65
CA VAL A 82 -4.41 -5.85 3.03
C VAL A 82 -5.74 -6.57 2.81
N PRO A 83 -6.79 -6.28 3.62
CA PRO A 83 -8.10 -6.89 3.43
C PRO A 83 -8.72 -6.40 2.12
N VAL A 84 -9.48 -7.27 1.47
CA VAL A 84 -10.17 -6.96 0.20
C VAL A 84 -11.60 -7.51 0.20
N GLY A 85 -12.41 -7.04 -0.76
CA GLY A 85 -13.79 -7.47 -0.97
C GLY A 85 -14.80 -6.43 -0.50
N HIS A 86 -16.09 -6.78 -0.58
CA HIS A 86 -17.17 -5.83 -0.29
C HIS A 86 -17.17 -5.29 1.14
N ALA A 87 -16.57 -6.02 2.09
CA ALA A 87 -16.44 -5.58 3.48
C ALA A 87 -15.53 -4.33 3.65
N THR A 88 -14.70 -3.98 2.67
CA THR A 88 -13.85 -2.79 2.71
C THR A 88 -14.56 -1.53 2.22
N LEU A 89 -15.79 -1.64 1.70
CA LEU A 89 -16.52 -0.49 1.18
C LEU A 89 -16.90 0.47 2.31
N GLY A 90 -16.64 1.77 2.09
CA GLY A 90 -16.89 2.81 3.07
C GLY A 90 -15.90 2.84 4.25
N ARG A 91 -14.87 2.00 4.23
CA ARG A 91 -13.85 1.92 5.29
C ARG A 91 -12.65 2.80 4.97
N ILE A 92 -11.98 3.31 6.00
CA ILE A 92 -10.68 4.01 5.88
C ILE A 92 -9.60 3.10 6.46
N MET A 93 -8.55 2.87 5.67
CA MET A 93 -7.44 1.98 6.03
C MET A 93 -6.10 2.69 5.88
N ASP A 94 -5.13 2.30 6.71
CA ASP A 94 -3.73 2.65 6.50
C ASP A 94 -3.04 1.74 5.45
N VAL A 95 -1.76 1.98 5.20
CA VAL A 95 -0.94 1.21 4.24
C VAL A 95 -0.82 -0.29 4.58
N LEU A 96 -1.00 -0.65 5.85
CA LEU A 96 -0.95 -2.02 6.35
C LEU A 96 -2.34 -2.70 6.31
N GLY A 97 -3.37 -1.97 5.87
CA GLY A 97 -4.74 -2.45 5.82
C GLY A 97 -5.42 -2.51 7.18
N ARG A 98 -4.94 -1.74 8.16
CA ARG A 98 -5.56 -1.60 9.48
C ARG A 98 -6.65 -0.52 9.39
N PRO A 99 -7.86 -0.74 9.94
CA PRO A 99 -8.90 0.27 9.93
C PRO A 99 -8.52 1.43 10.85
N ILE A 100 -8.68 2.66 10.36
CA ILE A 100 -8.39 3.91 11.11
C ILE A 100 -9.64 4.80 11.22
N ASP A 101 -10.82 4.26 10.93
CA ASP A 101 -12.12 4.95 10.91
C ASP A 101 -12.95 4.76 12.19
N GLU A 102 -12.39 4.12 13.21
CA GLU A 102 -13.08 3.81 14.48
C GLU A 102 -14.36 2.95 14.32
N ALA A 103 -14.63 2.39 13.14
CA ALA A 103 -15.83 1.61 12.84
C ALA A 103 -15.68 0.10 13.16
N GLY A 104 -14.75 -0.24 14.06
CA GLY A 104 -14.41 -1.63 14.42
C GLY A 104 -13.61 -2.39 13.35
N PRO A 105 -13.45 -3.72 13.47
CA PRO A 105 -12.71 -4.52 12.51
C PRO A 105 -13.34 -4.56 11.11
N ILE A 106 -12.55 -4.88 10.08
CA ILE A 106 -13.06 -5.15 8.72
C ILE A 106 -13.46 -6.62 8.63
N GLY A 107 -14.74 -6.89 8.32
CA GLY A 107 -15.32 -8.23 8.31
C GLY A 107 -14.95 -9.07 7.07
N THR A 108 -13.65 -9.23 6.78
CA THR A 108 -13.17 -10.11 5.71
C THR A 108 -11.88 -10.81 6.13
N ASP A 109 -11.83 -12.11 5.87
CA ASP A 109 -10.61 -12.92 6.03
C ASP A 109 -9.76 -12.93 4.75
N VAL A 110 -10.32 -12.44 3.63
CA VAL A 110 -9.61 -12.42 2.35
C VAL A 110 -8.64 -11.25 2.35
N ARG A 111 -7.34 -11.57 2.31
CA ARG A 111 -6.26 -10.60 2.17
C ARG A 111 -5.52 -10.79 0.85
N ARG A 112 -5.04 -9.70 0.27
CA ARG A 112 -4.17 -9.72 -0.91
C ARG A 112 -2.87 -9.00 -0.64
N ALA A 113 -1.78 -9.56 -1.14
CA ALA A 113 -0.47 -8.91 -1.10
C ALA A 113 -0.47 -7.63 -1.94
N ILE A 114 0.17 -6.58 -1.45
CA ILE A 114 0.27 -5.28 -2.13
C ILE A 114 1.19 -5.32 -3.35
N HIS A 115 2.20 -6.18 -3.33
CA HIS A 115 3.10 -6.44 -4.46
C HIS A 115 2.57 -7.58 -5.32
N GLN A 116 2.17 -7.27 -6.56
CA GLN A 116 1.71 -8.24 -7.54
C GLN A 116 2.38 -7.99 -8.89
N LYS A 117 2.56 -9.06 -9.66
CA LYS A 117 3.04 -8.93 -11.04
C LYS A 117 1.99 -8.18 -11.86
N ALA A 118 2.46 -7.32 -12.77
CA ALA A 118 1.59 -6.70 -13.75
C ALA A 118 0.88 -7.79 -14.62
N PRO A 119 -0.32 -7.50 -15.14
CA PRO A 119 -1.00 -8.39 -16.08
C PRO A 119 -0.12 -8.75 -17.28
N ALA A 120 -0.24 -9.97 -17.80
CA ALA A 120 0.51 -10.37 -18.99
C ALA A 120 -0.08 -9.70 -20.24
N PHE A 121 0.72 -9.54 -21.29
CA PHE A 121 0.30 -8.89 -22.53
C PHE A 121 -0.98 -9.48 -23.14
N ARG A 122 -1.12 -10.81 -23.09
CA ARG A 122 -2.31 -11.53 -23.59
C ARG A 122 -3.61 -11.24 -22.82
N ASP A 123 -3.49 -10.76 -21.57
CA ASP A 123 -4.63 -10.44 -20.71
C ASP A 123 -5.04 -8.95 -20.86
N LEU A 124 -4.30 -8.17 -21.65
CA LEU A 124 -4.60 -6.76 -21.89
C LEU A 124 -5.70 -6.65 -22.95
N SER A 125 -6.77 -5.95 -22.60
CA SER A 125 -7.83 -5.59 -23.54
C SER A 125 -7.65 -4.14 -23.98
N PRO A 126 -7.45 -3.84 -25.28
CA PRO A 126 -7.52 -2.46 -25.77
C PRO A 126 -8.95 -1.97 -25.61
N SER A 127 -9.14 -0.91 -24.83
CA SER A 127 -10.45 -0.26 -24.67
C SER A 127 -10.54 0.94 -25.60
N VAL A 128 -11.61 1.00 -26.39
CA VAL A 128 -11.99 2.16 -27.22
C VAL A 128 -13.29 2.78 -26.68
N GLU A 129 -13.87 2.21 -25.63
CA GLU A 129 -15.10 2.73 -25.01
C GLU A 129 -14.81 4.05 -24.31
N LEU A 130 -15.62 5.07 -24.58
CA LEU A 130 -15.56 6.33 -23.85
C LEU A 130 -16.25 6.20 -22.50
N LEU A 131 -15.67 6.86 -21.49
CA LEU A 131 -16.26 7.07 -20.17
C LEU A 131 -16.79 8.50 -20.14
N GLU A 132 -18.11 8.64 -20.21
CA GLU A 132 -18.78 9.94 -20.07
C GLU A 132 -18.65 10.42 -18.61
N THR A 133 -18.14 11.63 -18.43
CA THR A 133 -17.89 12.21 -17.11
C THR A 133 -18.96 13.18 -16.64
N GLY A 134 -19.76 13.70 -17.58
CA GLY A 134 -20.70 14.79 -17.35
C GLY A 134 -20.04 16.16 -17.27
N ILE A 135 -18.72 16.24 -17.49
CA ILE A 135 -17.94 17.48 -17.44
C ILE A 135 -17.64 17.92 -18.86
N LYS A 136 -18.33 18.97 -19.32
CA LYS A 136 -18.29 19.46 -20.71
C LYS A 136 -16.88 19.57 -21.30
N VAL A 137 -15.93 20.15 -20.57
CA VAL A 137 -14.56 20.35 -21.10
C VAL A 137 -13.81 19.03 -21.26
N ILE A 138 -14.06 18.05 -20.38
CA ILE A 138 -13.46 16.73 -20.45
C ILE A 138 -14.10 15.96 -21.61
N ASP A 139 -15.43 15.85 -21.62
CA ASP A 139 -16.16 15.05 -22.60
C ASP A 139 -15.98 15.59 -24.04
N LEU A 140 -15.78 16.90 -24.22
CA LEU A 140 -15.61 17.50 -25.54
C LEU A 140 -14.14 17.52 -26.03
N ILE A 141 -13.20 17.90 -25.16
CA ILE A 141 -11.82 18.20 -25.59
C ILE A 141 -10.86 17.03 -25.32
N CYS A 142 -11.05 16.31 -24.22
CA CYS A 142 -10.16 15.24 -23.79
C CYS A 142 -10.98 14.09 -23.14
N PRO A 143 -11.79 13.39 -23.95
CA PRO A 143 -12.69 12.37 -23.41
C PRO A 143 -11.90 11.20 -22.85
N PHE A 144 -12.39 10.63 -21.75
CA PHE A 144 -11.73 9.53 -21.08
C PHE A 144 -12.05 8.20 -21.75
N ALA A 145 -11.05 7.34 -21.90
CA ALA A 145 -11.27 5.94 -22.27
C ALA A 145 -11.54 5.11 -21.01
N LYS A 146 -12.59 4.29 -21.03
CA LYS A 146 -12.92 3.36 -19.94
C LYS A 146 -11.79 2.37 -19.72
N GLY A 147 -11.36 2.18 -18.47
CA GLY A 147 -10.19 1.36 -18.15
C GLY A 147 -8.84 1.99 -18.50
N GLY A 148 -8.84 3.22 -19.01
CA GLY A 148 -7.64 4.02 -19.25
C GLY A 148 -7.04 4.61 -17.97
N LYS A 149 -5.87 5.24 -18.12
CA LYS A 149 -5.20 6.00 -17.05
C LYS A 149 -5.29 7.48 -17.37
N ILE A 150 -5.65 8.29 -16.38
CA ILE A 150 -5.87 9.73 -16.53
C ILE A 150 -4.95 10.46 -15.55
N GLY A 151 -4.31 11.54 -16.01
CA GLY A 151 -3.49 12.42 -15.18
C GLY A 151 -4.12 13.80 -15.03
N LEU A 152 -4.32 14.25 -13.79
CA LEU A 152 -4.79 15.60 -13.45
C LEU A 152 -3.59 16.47 -13.06
N PHE A 153 -3.05 17.22 -14.03
CA PHE A 153 -1.88 18.08 -13.82
C PHE A 153 -2.29 19.50 -13.44
N GLY A 154 -1.68 20.05 -12.39
CA GLY A 154 -1.89 21.44 -11.99
C GLY A 154 -1.28 21.81 -10.64
N GLY A 155 -1.12 23.11 -10.39
CA GLY A 155 -0.54 23.66 -9.17
C GLY A 155 -1.42 23.53 -7.91
N ALA A 156 -0.98 24.11 -6.80
CA ALA A 156 -1.80 24.22 -5.59
C ALA A 156 -3.03 25.11 -5.85
N GLY A 157 -4.18 24.77 -5.26
CA GLY A 157 -5.40 25.60 -5.34
C GLY A 157 -6.17 25.58 -6.67
N VAL A 158 -5.70 24.87 -7.70
CA VAL A 158 -6.36 24.84 -9.03
C VAL A 158 -7.59 23.93 -9.12
N GLY A 159 -8.08 23.39 -7.99
CA GLY A 159 -9.29 22.58 -7.96
C GLY A 159 -9.14 21.08 -8.31
N LYS A 160 -7.93 20.51 -8.26
CA LYS A 160 -7.72 19.06 -8.54
C LYS A 160 -8.60 18.15 -7.69
N THR A 161 -8.64 18.38 -6.38
CA THR A 161 -9.44 17.57 -5.46
C THR A 161 -10.93 17.74 -5.72
N VAL A 162 -11.38 18.96 -6.02
CA VAL A 162 -12.79 19.25 -6.37
C VAL A 162 -13.19 18.51 -7.64
N ASN A 163 -12.33 18.53 -8.67
CA ASN A 163 -12.57 17.79 -9.91
C ASN A 163 -12.66 16.28 -9.66
N MET A 164 -11.77 15.73 -8.82
CA MET A 164 -11.81 14.31 -8.46
C MET A 164 -13.07 13.91 -7.69
N MET A 165 -13.52 14.73 -6.73
CA MET A 165 -14.78 14.51 -6.02
C MET A 165 -15.98 14.53 -6.97
N GLU A 166 -15.99 15.45 -7.94
CA GLU A 166 -17.06 15.53 -8.94
C GLU A 166 -17.07 14.30 -9.87
N LEU A 167 -15.90 13.82 -10.29
CA LEU A 167 -15.79 12.57 -11.05
C LEU A 167 -16.33 11.37 -10.27
N ILE A 168 -15.99 11.25 -8.98
CA ILE A 168 -16.51 10.19 -8.11
C ILE A 168 -18.04 10.28 -8.03
N ASN A 169 -18.58 11.48 -7.81
CA ASN A 169 -20.02 11.71 -7.75
C ASN A 169 -20.75 11.27 -9.03
N ASN A 170 -20.25 11.66 -10.19
CA ASN A 170 -20.92 11.40 -11.46
C ASN A 170 -20.81 9.92 -11.86
N ILE A 171 -19.64 9.31 -11.69
CA ILE A 171 -19.44 7.88 -11.96
C ILE A 171 -20.29 7.01 -11.03
N ALA A 172 -20.34 7.34 -9.73
CA ALA A 172 -21.14 6.57 -8.76
C ALA A 172 -22.64 6.63 -9.09
N LYS A 173 -23.16 7.81 -9.48
CA LYS A 173 -24.57 7.99 -9.84
C LYS A 173 -24.94 7.34 -11.17
N GLN A 174 -24.05 7.40 -12.17
CA GLN A 174 -24.39 7.01 -13.56
C GLN A 174 -23.99 5.57 -13.92
N HIS A 175 -22.94 5.02 -13.30
CA HIS A 175 -22.33 3.76 -13.74
C HIS A 175 -22.35 2.64 -12.69
N SER A 176 -22.97 2.85 -11.52
CA SER A 176 -23.01 1.86 -10.42
C SER A 176 -21.64 1.23 -10.09
N GLY A 177 -20.57 2.01 -10.28
CA GLY A 177 -19.20 1.58 -10.06
C GLY A 177 -18.78 1.72 -8.60
N LEU A 178 -17.83 0.87 -8.17
CA LEU A 178 -17.14 1.04 -6.90
C LEU A 178 -15.90 1.92 -7.11
N SER A 179 -15.68 2.86 -6.20
CA SER A 179 -14.53 3.76 -6.23
C SER A 179 -13.59 3.47 -5.07
N VAL A 180 -12.29 3.54 -5.33
CA VAL A 180 -11.24 3.47 -4.30
C VAL A 180 -10.44 4.76 -4.38
N PHE A 181 -10.33 5.47 -3.25
CA PHE A 181 -9.50 6.66 -3.11
C PHE A 181 -8.23 6.31 -2.33
N ALA A 182 -7.07 6.55 -2.92
CA ALA A 182 -5.77 6.40 -2.26
C ALA A 182 -5.15 7.78 -2.06
N GLY A 183 -5.09 8.24 -0.80
CA GLY A 183 -4.39 9.46 -0.42
C GLY A 183 -2.90 9.14 -0.23
N VAL A 184 -2.09 9.46 -1.24
CA VAL A 184 -0.62 9.25 -1.26
C VAL A 184 0.09 10.53 -0.82
#